data_AF-A0A3M1JDL2-F1
#
_entry.id   AF-A0A3M1JDL2-F1
#
_cell.length_a   1.000
_cell.length_b   1.000
_cell.length_c   1.000
_cell.angle_alpha   90.00
_cell.angle_beta   90.00
_cell.angle_gamma   90.00
#
_symmetry.space_group_name_H-M   'P 1'
#
loop_
_entity.id
_entity.type
_entity.pdbx_description
1 polymer ?
#
loop_
_entity_poly.entity_id
_entity_poly.type
_entity_poly.pdbx_seq_one_letter_code
_entity_poly.pdbx_strand_id
1 'polypeptide(L)'
;MARIAPDASLEKRASLKRSVSLPLLTLYGLGTTVGAGIYVLIGATAAQAGYYAPLAFVIAALVVAIPAACYAELSSRFPVSAGEAAYVRAGFGDGVLPLVTGLLVAISGIVSSATLVQGGTGYLRTLLDLPEPVYLFILPLLFGAIAVWGVSESLRAAALFTIIEVGGLL
;
A
#
# COMPACT_ATOMS: atom_id res chain seq x y z
N MET A 1 -35.84 -22.50 11.25
CA MET A 1 -34.72 -21.90 10.49
C MET A 1 -35.24 -21.47 9.13
N ALA A 2 -35.74 -20.24 9.00
CA ALA A 2 -36.25 -19.72 7.74
C ALA A 2 -35.06 -19.27 6.87
N ARG A 3 -34.89 -19.88 5.70
CA ARG A 3 -34.00 -19.38 4.65
C ARG A 3 -34.59 -18.07 4.14
N ILE A 4 -33.95 -16.96 4.45
CA ILE A 4 -34.22 -15.68 3.80
C ILE A 4 -33.75 -15.84 2.35
N ALA A 5 -34.69 -15.95 1.41
CA ALA A 5 -34.39 -15.85 0.00
C ALA A 5 -33.90 -14.43 -0.30
N PRO A 6 -32.81 -14.24 -1.06
CA PRO A 6 -32.36 -12.90 -1.44
C PRO A 6 -33.41 -12.25 -2.35
N ASP A 7 -33.88 -11.07 -1.95
CA ASP A 7 -34.80 -10.22 -2.70
C ASP A 7 -34.12 -9.78 -4.02
N ALA A 8 -34.67 -10.24 -5.15
CA ALA A 8 -34.15 -10.03 -6.49
C ALA A 8 -34.33 -8.59 -7.02
N SER A 9 -34.90 -7.67 -6.22
CA SER A 9 -35.20 -6.30 -6.63
C SER A 9 -34.06 -5.28 -6.37
N LEU A 10 -32.96 -5.68 -5.73
CA LEU A 10 -31.76 -4.84 -5.51
C LEU A 10 -30.57 -5.21 -6.44
N GLU A 11 -30.81 -5.95 -7.52
CA GLU A 11 -29.80 -6.37 -8.52
C GLU A 11 -29.40 -5.26 -9.50
N LYS A 12 -28.94 -4.13 -8.96
CA LYS A 12 -27.94 -3.32 -9.65
C LYS A 12 -26.83 -2.93 -8.66
N ARG A 13 -26.36 -3.90 -7.89
CA ARG A 13 -25.14 -3.76 -7.09
C ARG A 13 -24.01 -3.45 -8.06
N ALA A 14 -23.46 -2.24 -7.99
CA ALA A 14 -22.24 -1.89 -8.72
C ALA A 14 -21.16 -2.92 -8.34
N SER A 15 -20.86 -3.83 -9.27
CA SER A 15 -19.77 -4.79 -9.11
C SER A 15 -18.46 -4.12 -9.49
N LEU A 16 -17.41 -4.33 -8.70
CA LEU A 16 -16.10 -3.81 -9.05
C LEU A 16 -15.58 -4.52 -10.30
N LYS A 17 -15.11 -3.74 -11.27
CA LYS A 17 -14.44 -4.28 -12.45
C LYS A 17 -13.10 -4.89 -12.03
N ARG A 18 -12.89 -6.17 -12.34
CA ARG A 18 -11.60 -6.84 -12.14
C ARG A 18 -10.61 -6.35 -13.21
N SER A 19 -9.81 -5.35 -12.88
CA SER A 19 -8.91 -4.66 -13.83
C SER A 19 -7.42 -4.76 -13.48
N VAL A 20 -7.07 -5.48 -12.41
CA VAL A 20 -5.70 -5.66 -11.92
C VAL A 20 -5.25 -7.10 -12.13
N SER A 21 -4.11 -7.29 -12.80
CA SER A 21 -3.49 -8.59 -13.02
C SER A 21 -2.46 -8.90 -11.92
N LEU A 22 -2.14 -10.19 -11.73
CA LEU A 22 -1.15 -10.63 -10.75
C LEU A 22 0.22 -9.96 -10.94
N PRO A 23 0.82 -9.89 -12.15
CA PRO A 23 2.13 -9.25 -12.33
C PRO A 23 2.11 -7.76 -11.96
N LEU A 24 1.04 -7.04 -12.30
CA LEU A 24 0.88 -5.62 -11.94
C LEU A 24 0.83 -5.45 -10.42
N LEU A 25 0.06 -6.30 -9.73
CA LEU A 25 -0.07 -6.24 -8.28
C LEU A 25 1.25 -6.59 -7.58
N THR A 26 1.98 -7.60 -8.09
CA THR A 26 3.29 -7.99 -7.56
C THR A 26 4.33 -6.88 -7.74
N LEU A 27 4.41 -6.28 -8.94
CA LEU A 27 5.33 -5.17 -9.20
C LEU A 27 4.97 -3.93 -8.36
N TYR A 28 3.69 -3.64 -8.18
CA TYR A 28 3.25 -2.57 -7.28
C TYR A 28 3.69 -2.83 -5.83
N GLY A 29 3.47 -4.04 -5.29
CA GLY A 29 3.91 -4.41 -3.96
C GLY A 29 5.43 -4.35 -3.78
N LEU A 30 6.18 -4.82 -4.77
CA LEU A 30 7.63 -4.74 -4.79
C LEU A 30 8.12 -3.28 -4.79
N GLY A 31 7.56 -2.45 -5.68
CA GLY A 31 7.94 -1.03 -5.81
C GLY A 31 7.65 -0.25 -4.53
N THR A 32 6.48 -0.44 -3.92
CA THR A 32 6.16 0.23 -2.64
C THR A 32 7.13 -0.17 -1.52
N THR A 33 7.54 -1.44 -1.45
CA THR A 33 8.50 -1.94 -0.45
C THR A 33 9.91 -1.41 -0.70
N VAL A 34 10.38 -1.42 -1.95
CA VAL A 34 11.70 -0.92 -2.36
C VAL A 34 11.78 0.60 -2.22
N GLY A 35 10.78 1.33 -2.71
CA GLY A 35 10.65 2.78 -2.60
C GLY A 35 10.69 3.27 -1.15
N ALA A 36 9.80 2.76 -0.30
CA ALA A 36 9.78 3.15 1.11
C ALA A 36 11.03 2.67 1.87
N GLY A 37 11.43 1.41 1.67
CA GLY A 37 12.52 0.79 2.44
C GLY A 37 13.89 1.32 2.04
N ILE A 38 14.25 1.19 0.77
CA ILE A 38 15.59 1.52 0.27
C ILE A 38 15.71 3.01 0.02
N TYR A 39 14.79 3.61 -0.73
CA TYR A 39 14.96 5.03 -1.12
C TYR A 39 14.60 6.00 0.01
N VAL A 40 13.57 5.72 0.82
CA VAL A 40 13.19 6.65 1.90
C VAL A 40 13.90 6.35 3.21
N LEU A 41 13.93 5.09 3.66
CA LEU A 41 14.33 4.77 5.03
C LEU A 41 15.82 4.44 5.21
N ILE A 42 16.56 4.05 4.17
CA ILE A 42 17.93 3.53 4.33
C ILE A 42 18.86 4.52 5.03
N GLY A 43 18.77 5.82 4.71
CA GLY A 43 19.60 6.85 5.32
C GLY A 43 19.27 7.07 6.79
N ALA A 44 17.99 7.11 7.15
CA ALA A 44 17.55 7.24 8.53
C ALA A 44 17.92 6.00 9.37
N THR A 45 17.77 4.80 8.80
CA THR A 45 18.19 3.55 9.43
C THR A 45 19.70 3.48 9.60
N ALA A 46 20.48 3.88 8.59
CA ALA A 46 21.94 3.93 8.69
C ALA A 46 22.41 4.96 9.73
N ALA A 47 21.74 6.12 9.84
CA ALA A 47 22.05 7.12 10.86
C ALA A 47 21.84 6.59 12.29
N GLN A 48 20.84 5.71 12.51
CA GLN A 48 20.54 5.15 13.83
C GLN A 48 21.31 3.85 14.14
N ALA A 49 21.36 2.92 13.20
CA ALA A 49 21.94 1.59 13.37
C ALA A 49 23.42 1.50 12.92
N GLY A 50 23.90 2.51 12.18
CA GLY A 50 25.27 2.52 11.65
C GLY A 50 25.58 1.28 10.82
N TYR A 51 26.70 0.64 11.14
CA TYR A 51 27.14 -0.61 10.51
C TYR A 51 26.13 -1.77 10.66
N TYR A 52 25.25 -1.72 11.67
CA TYR A 52 24.26 -2.76 11.91
C TYR A 52 22.96 -2.57 11.10
N ALA A 53 22.87 -1.54 10.24
CA ALA A 53 21.68 -1.31 9.41
C ALA A 53 21.26 -2.52 8.57
N PRO A 54 22.15 -3.28 7.89
CA PRO A 54 21.75 -4.49 7.17
C PRO A 54 21.11 -5.54 8.08
N LEU A 55 21.66 -5.72 9.29
CA LEU A 55 21.11 -6.66 10.26
C LEU A 55 19.72 -6.23 10.74
N ALA A 56 19.50 -4.92 10.94
CA ALA A 56 18.19 -4.37 11.29
C ALA A 56 17.14 -4.67 10.20
N PHE A 57 17.49 -4.52 8.92
CA PHE A 57 16.61 -4.88 7.80
C PHE A 57 16.31 -6.38 7.75
N VAL A 58 17.29 -7.25 8.00
CA VAL A 58 17.07 -8.70 8.05
C VAL A 58 16.10 -9.06 9.18
N ILE A 59 16.29 -8.49 10.38
CA ILE A 59 15.38 -8.73 11.50
C ILE A 59 13.97 -8.23 11.17
N ALA A 60 13.83 -7.03 10.59
CA ALA A 60 12.54 -6.49 10.17
C ALA A 60 11.84 -7.39 9.14
N ALA A 61 12.58 -7.93 8.16
CA ALA A 61 12.06 -8.85 7.16
C ALA A 61 11.55 -10.17 7.78
N LEU A 62 12.28 -10.73 8.76
CA LEU A 62 11.85 -11.92 9.49
C LEU A 62 10.57 -11.68 10.29
N VAL A 63 10.45 -10.52 10.94
CA VAL A 63 9.24 -10.14 11.69
C VAL A 63 8.03 -9.98 10.75
N VAL A 64 8.23 -9.40 9.56
CA VAL A 64 7.17 -9.23 8.54
C VAL A 64 6.79 -10.53 7.82
N ALA A 65 7.69 -11.51 7.74
CA ALA A 65 7.42 -12.77 7.05
C ALA A 65 6.21 -13.52 7.63
N ILE A 66 6.04 -13.48 8.95
CA ILE A 66 4.93 -14.16 9.65
C ILE A 66 3.57 -13.56 9.24
N PRO A 67 3.29 -12.25 9.41
CA PRO A 67 2.03 -11.68 8.96
C PRO A 67 1.84 -11.80 7.45
N ALA A 68 2.91 -11.68 6.64
CA ALA A 68 2.83 -11.87 5.19
C ALA A 68 2.32 -13.28 4.82
N ALA A 69 2.78 -14.33 5.50
CA ALA A 69 2.27 -15.69 5.31
C ALA A 69 0.79 -15.81 5.70
N CYS A 70 0.38 -15.22 6.83
CA CYS A 70 -1.03 -15.17 7.21
C CYS A 70 -1.90 -14.46 6.15
N TYR A 71 -1.44 -13.33 5.62
CA TYR A 71 -2.12 -12.61 4.54
C TYR A 71 -2.21 -13.43 3.25
N ALA A 72 -1.19 -14.21 2.92
CA ALA A 72 -1.19 -15.08 1.75
C ALA A 72 -2.29 -16.15 1.85
N GLU A 73 -2.42 -16.82 3.00
CA GLU A 73 -3.51 -17.78 3.20
C GLU A 73 -4.89 -17.10 3.17
N LEU A 74 -5.00 -15.96 3.84
CA LEU A 74 -6.28 -15.33 4.09
C LEU A 74 -6.88 -14.65 2.86
N SER A 75 -6.03 -14.04 2.04
CA SER A 75 -6.43 -13.46 0.74
C SER A 75 -6.91 -14.52 -0.25
N SER A 76 -6.36 -15.74 -0.18
CA SER A 76 -6.84 -16.87 -1.00
C SER A 76 -8.20 -17.40 -0.54
N ARG A 77 -8.49 -17.34 0.77
CA ARG A 77 -9.74 -17.83 1.38
C ARG A 77 -10.89 -16.84 1.28
N PHE A 78 -10.61 -15.54 1.34
CA PHE A 78 -11.64 -14.49 1.32
C PHE A 78 -11.40 -13.51 0.15
N PRO A 79 -11.72 -13.89 -1.11
CA PRO A 79 -11.45 -13.09 -2.30
C PRO A 79 -12.48 -11.96 -2.50
N VAL A 80 -12.61 -11.09 -1.51
CA VAL A 80 -13.56 -9.97 -1.49
C VAL A 80 -12.83 -8.63 -1.37
N SER A 81 -13.39 -7.58 -1.98
CA SER A 81 -12.84 -6.21 -1.96
C SER A 81 -13.16 -5.48 -0.65
N ALA A 82 -12.71 -6.03 0.47
CA ALA A 82 -12.90 -5.45 1.81
C ALA A 82 -11.66 -5.58 2.73
N GLY A 83 -10.56 -6.16 2.23
CA GLY A 83 -9.28 -6.23 2.92
C GLY A 83 -9.35 -6.85 4.32
N GLU A 84 -8.57 -6.30 5.24
CA GLU A 84 -8.44 -6.70 6.63
C GLU A 84 -9.77 -6.68 7.39
N ALA A 85 -10.68 -5.77 7.04
CA ALA A 85 -11.99 -5.69 7.66
C ALA A 85 -12.83 -6.96 7.38
N ALA A 86 -12.69 -7.57 6.20
CA ALA A 86 -13.36 -8.84 5.89
C ALA A 86 -12.80 -9.99 6.73
N TYR A 87 -11.49 -9.99 6.97
CA TYR A 87 -10.81 -11.01 7.75
C TYR A 87 -11.24 -10.97 9.22
N VAL A 88 -11.27 -9.76 9.81
CA VAL A 88 -11.75 -9.55 11.17
C VAL A 88 -13.22 -9.90 11.29
N ARG A 89 -14.05 -9.54 10.31
CA ARG A 89 -15.46 -9.95 10.27
C ARG A 89 -15.62 -11.47 10.21
N ALA A 90 -14.81 -12.16 9.42
CA ALA A 90 -14.86 -13.61 9.31
C ALA A 90 -14.47 -14.32 10.61
N GLY A 91 -13.50 -13.79 11.35
CA GLY A 91 -13.05 -14.38 12.62
C GLY A 91 -13.89 -14.02 13.84
N PHE A 92 -14.39 -12.78 13.91
CA PHE A 92 -15.05 -12.23 15.11
C PHE A 92 -16.54 -11.91 14.92
N GLY A 93 -17.08 -12.15 13.73
CA GLY A 93 -18.46 -11.83 13.39
C GLY A 93 -18.69 -10.35 13.09
N ASP A 94 -19.97 -10.00 12.98
CA ASP A 94 -20.40 -8.63 12.73
C ASP A 94 -20.32 -7.80 14.02
N GLY A 95 -19.90 -6.53 13.91
CA GLY A 95 -19.77 -5.64 15.05
C GLY A 95 -18.91 -4.40 14.76
N VAL A 96 -18.38 -3.79 15.82
CA VAL A 96 -17.53 -2.59 15.73
C VAL A 96 -16.10 -2.92 15.27
N LEU A 97 -15.60 -4.12 15.55
CA LEU A 97 -14.22 -4.51 15.23
C LEU A 97 -13.88 -4.41 13.73
N PRO A 98 -14.68 -4.96 12.79
CA PRO A 98 -14.40 -4.81 11.36
C PRO A 98 -14.36 -3.36 10.89
N LEU A 99 -15.22 -2.49 11.44
CA LEU A 99 -15.24 -1.06 11.13
C LEU A 99 -13.98 -0.37 11.62
N VAL A 100 -13.60 -0.61 12.88
CA VAL A 100 -12.38 -0.05 13.48
C VAL A 100 -11.15 -0.51 12.70
N THR A 101 -11.06 -1.80 12.34
CA THR A 101 -9.96 -2.32 11.52
C THR A 101 -9.89 -1.61 10.16
N GLY A 102 -11.02 -1.48 9.45
CA GLY A 102 -11.06 -0.76 8.18
C GLY A 102 -10.61 0.70 8.31
N LEU A 103 -11.01 1.39 9.39
CA LEU A 103 -10.59 2.76 9.65
C LEU A 103 -9.10 2.87 9.99
N LEU A 104 -8.55 1.92 10.76
CA LEU A 104 -7.12 1.86 11.06
C LEU A 104 -6.28 1.62 9.80
N VAL A 105 -6.75 0.77 8.88
CA VAL A 105 -6.11 0.57 7.58
C VAL A 105 -6.11 1.85 6.75
N ALA A 106 -7.24 2.58 6.71
CA ALA A 106 -7.31 3.86 6.02
C ALA A 106 -6.35 4.91 6.61
N ILE A 107 -6.29 5.03 7.94
CA ILE A 107 -5.35 5.92 8.64
C ILE A 107 -3.90 5.52 8.35
N SER A 108 -3.58 4.23 8.39
CA SER A 108 -2.26 3.71 8.04
C SER A 108 -1.86 4.09 6.61
N GLY A 109 -2.79 4.02 5.66
CA GLY A 109 -2.58 4.47 4.28
C GLY A 109 -2.29 5.97 4.17
N ILE A 110 -2.97 6.81 4.96
CA ILE A 110 -2.71 8.27 5.02
C ILE A 110 -1.31 8.54 5.55
N VAL A 111 -0.94 7.91 6.68
CA VAL A 111 0.39 8.05 7.29
C VAL A 111 1.48 7.58 6.32
N SER A 112 1.28 6.42 5.68
CA SER A 112 2.22 5.87 4.70
C SER A 112 2.41 6.81 3.51
N SER A 113 1.32 7.38 2.99
CA SER A 113 1.38 8.35 1.88
C SER A 113 2.12 9.62 2.28
N ALA A 114 1.91 10.13 3.49
CA ALA A 114 2.62 11.28 4.01
C ALA A 114 4.13 11.01 4.14
N THR A 115 4.52 9.84 4.65
CA THR A 115 5.92 9.42 4.76
C THR A 115 6.60 9.36 3.38
N LEU A 116 5.91 8.80 2.37
CA LEU A 116 6.45 8.75 1.00
C LEU A 116 6.62 10.13 0.38
N VAL A 117 5.68 11.04 0.62
CA VAL A 117 5.77 12.44 0.16
C VAL A 117 6.95 13.15 0.83
N GLN A 118 7.16 12.94 2.13
CA GLN A 118 8.32 13.50 2.84
C GLN A 118 9.64 12.95 2.28
N GLY A 119 9.73 11.63 2.06
CA GLY A 119 10.89 10.99 1.45
C GLY A 119 11.19 11.52 0.05
N GLY A 120 10.18 11.59 -0.82
CA GLY A 120 10.30 12.12 -2.17
C GLY A 120 10.68 13.61 -2.20
N THR A 121 10.16 14.40 -1.24
CA THR A 121 10.53 15.81 -1.09
C THR A 121 12.03 15.96 -0.79
N GLY A 122 12.62 15.06 -0.01
CA GLY A 122 14.06 15.04 0.26
C GLY A 122 14.90 14.95 -1.02
N TYR A 123 14.50 14.09 -1.96
CA TYR A 123 15.15 13.98 -3.27
C TYR A 123 14.91 15.19 -4.16
N LEU A 124 13.68 15.70 -4.23
CA LEU A 124 13.35 16.82 -5.11
C LEU A 124 14.05 18.12 -4.73
N ARG A 125 14.35 18.33 -3.44
CA ARG A 125 15.13 19.48 -2.96
C ARG A 125 16.56 19.51 -3.49
N THR A 126 17.13 18.36 -3.85
CA THR A 126 18.48 18.33 -4.42
C THR A 126 18.49 18.67 -5.91
N LEU A 127 17.33 18.60 -6.58
CA LEU A 127 17.17 18.84 -8.02
C LEU A 127 16.59 20.22 -8.33
N LEU A 128 15.67 20.70 -7.49
CA LEU A 128 14.96 21.96 -7.64
C LEU A 128 15.12 22.77 -6.36
N ASP A 129 15.28 24.08 -6.48
CA ASP A 129 15.37 25.00 -5.33
C ASP A 129 14.03 25.76 -5.17
N LEU A 130 13.02 25.07 -4.62
CA LEU A 130 11.70 25.65 -4.34
C LEU A 130 11.43 25.66 -2.82
N PRO A 131 10.49 26.49 -2.34
CA PRO A 131 10.10 26.48 -0.93
C PRO A 131 9.48 25.15 -0.49
N GLU A 132 9.81 24.70 0.72
CA GLU A 132 9.33 23.43 1.30
C GLU A 132 7.81 23.20 1.18
N PRO A 133 6.94 24.18 1.49
CA PRO A 133 5.49 23.99 1.36
C PRO A 133 5.06 23.59 -0.05
N VAL A 134 5.78 24.05 -1.08
CA VAL A 134 5.42 23.79 -2.48
C VAL A 134 5.49 22.29 -2.79
N TYR A 135 6.55 21.60 -2.35
CA TYR A 135 6.66 20.14 -2.57
C TYR A 135 5.56 19.37 -1.84
N LEU A 136 5.26 19.78 -0.60
CA LEU A 136 4.27 19.12 0.25
C LEU A 136 2.84 19.25 -0.30
N PHE A 137 2.55 20.26 -1.11
CA PHE A 137 1.26 20.37 -1.81
C PHE A 137 1.30 19.72 -3.19
N ILE A 138 2.33 19.99 -4.00
CA ILE A 138 2.40 19.52 -5.38
C ILE A 138 2.47 17.98 -5.47
N LEU A 139 3.29 17.33 -4.65
CA LEU A 139 3.46 15.87 -4.75
C LEU A 139 2.17 15.10 -4.44
N PRO A 140 1.50 15.34 -3.30
CA PRO A 140 0.23 14.68 -3.02
C PRO A 140 -0.85 15.00 -4.04
N LEU A 141 -0.92 16.24 -4.52
CA LEU A 141 -1.89 16.64 -5.56
C LEU A 141 -1.65 15.89 -6.86
N LEU A 142 -0.39 15.75 -7.28
CA LEU A 142 -0.02 15.03 -8.49
C LEU A 142 -0.32 13.53 -8.37
N PHE A 143 0.11 12.88 -7.29
CA PHE A 143 -0.20 11.46 -7.07
C PHE A 143 -1.70 11.22 -6.88
N GLY A 144 -2.39 12.13 -6.21
CA GLY A 144 -3.84 12.11 -6.05
C GLY A 144 -4.57 12.25 -7.38
N ALA A 145 -4.12 13.14 -8.27
CA ALA A 145 -4.67 13.29 -9.61
C ALA A 145 -4.49 12.01 -10.46
N ILE A 146 -3.31 11.38 -10.38
CA ILE A 146 -3.05 10.09 -11.04
C ILE A 146 -3.99 9.00 -10.50
N ALA A 147 -4.16 8.94 -9.17
CA ALA A 147 -5.07 8.00 -8.52
C ALA A 147 -6.54 8.20 -8.94
N VAL A 148 -6.97 9.46 -9.09
CA VAL A 148 -8.32 9.80 -9.58
C VAL A 148 -8.51 9.45 -11.05
N TRP A 149 -7.46 9.58 -11.88
CA TRP A 149 -7.54 9.27 -13.31
C TRP A 149 -7.84 7.79 -13.56
N GLY A 150 -7.26 6.88 -12.77
CA GLY A 150 -7.62 5.48 -12.84
C GLY A 150 -6.69 4.57 -12.07
N VAL A 151 -7.27 3.60 -11.36
CA VAL A 151 -6.52 2.64 -10.54
C VAL A 151 -5.63 1.74 -11.39
N SER A 152 -6.12 1.29 -12.56
CA SER A 152 -5.34 0.42 -13.45
C SER A 152 -4.17 1.17 -14.10
N GLU A 153 -4.38 2.42 -14.48
CA GLU A 153 -3.37 3.34 -15.03
C GLU A 153 -2.31 3.64 -13.97
N SER A 154 -2.74 3.95 -12.73
CA SER A 154 -1.86 4.16 -11.58
C SER A 154 -0.96 2.95 -11.32
N LEU A 155 -1.54 1.74 -11.33
CA LEU A 155 -0.78 0.51 -11.11
C LEU A 155 0.20 0.19 -12.24
N ARG A 156 -0.15 0.53 -13.49
CA ARG A 156 0.78 0.39 -14.63
C ARG A 156 1.96 1.36 -14.52
N ALA A 157 1.69 2.61 -14.14
CA ALA A 157 2.74 3.59 -13.89
C ALA A 157 3.65 3.14 -12.74
N ALA A 158 3.07 2.69 -11.62
CA ALA A 158 3.82 2.16 -10.49
C ALA A 158 4.68 0.94 -10.90
N ALA A 159 4.13 -0.01 -11.65
CA ALA A 159 4.87 -1.17 -12.13
C ALA A 159 6.06 -0.79 -13.04
N LEU A 160 5.91 0.23 -13.88
CA LEU A 160 7.00 0.78 -14.68
C LEU A 160 8.10 1.38 -13.79
N PHE A 161 7.70 2.19 -12.80
CA PHE A 161 8.65 2.75 -11.84
C PHE A 161 9.39 1.67 -11.06
N THR A 162 8.72 0.60 -10.62
CA THR A 162 9.38 -0.55 -9.97
C THR A 162 10.48 -1.15 -10.84
N ILE A 163 10.23 -1.33 -12.14
CA ILE A 163 11.24 -1.90 -13.05
C ILE A 163 12.45 -0.97 -13.14
N ILE A 164 12.23 0.34 -13.21
CA ILE A 164 13.29 1.35 -13.23
C ILE A 164 14.05 1.36 -11.90
N GLU A 165 13.35 1.36 -10.78
CA GLU A 165 13.91 1.38 -9.42
C GLU A 165 14.78 0.15 -9.15
N VAL A 166 14.29 -1.04 -9.47
CA VAL A 166 15.04 -2.29 -9.30
C VAL A 166 16.19 -2.34 -10.29
N GLY A 167 15.99 -1.91 -11.53
CA GLY A 167 17.05 -1.82 -12.54
C GLY A 167 18.17 -0.87 -12.15
N GLY A 168 17.87 0.24 -11.46
CA GLY A 168 18.87 1.18 -10.97
C GLY A 168 19.66 0.72 -9.74
N LEU A 169 19.23 -0.36 -9.08
CA LEU A 169 19.91 -0.96 -7.92
C LEU A 169 20.89 -2.09 -8.30
N LEU A 170 20.81 -2.60 -9.54
CA LEU A 170 21.68 -3.64 -10.09
C LEU A 170 22.88 -3.02 -10.82
#